data_AF-A0AAV3BQL8-F1
#
_entry.id   AF-A0AAV3BQL8-F1
#
_cell.length_a   1.000
_cell.length_b   1.000
_cell.length_c   1.000
_cell.angle_alpha   90.00
_cell.angle_beta   90.00
_cell.angle_gamma   90.00
#
_symmetry.space_group_name_H-M   'P 1'
#
loop_
_entity.id
_entity.type
_entity.pdbx_description
1 polymer ?
#
loop_
_entity_poly.entity_id
_entity_poly.type
_entity_poly.pdbx_seq_one_letter_code
_entity_poly.pdbx_strand_id
1 'polypeptide(L)'
;MRVLKGVILAMIPVVLFVGCGELSKKDVVKVSFEPLSEKEEQILSLTDNRVFFYKVKNISKGKGYKIDLNYEVYKEGKEVKNEPILTSVSETYEKGKENITLGINFKDDNRINCLLGGEGVYSRHNYKAEENIKDYFSANFAGDYDLELEKGKRVCLYYATSGNGISSNVIGMDMDSEEIKEAINKSKGCIFLSISVEDYSE
;
A
#
# COMPACT_ATOMS: atom_id res chain seq x y z
N MET A 1 4.36 29.73 -74.84
CA MET A 1 5.32 30.77 -74.37
C MET A 1 4.69 31.44 -73.16
N ARG A 2 5.29 31.62 -71.98
CA ARG A 2 6.64 31.43 -71.44
C ARG A 2 6.46 31.60 -69.91
N VAL A 3 6.98 30.67 -69.09
CA VAL A 3 7.74 30.82 -67.80
C VAL A 3 7.37 32.00 -66.88
N LEU A 4 7.31 31.95 -65.54
CA LEU A 4 7.73 31.04 -64.47
C LEU A 4 7.51 31.81 -63.14
N LYS A 5 7.33 31.10 -62.02
CA LYS A 5 7.96 31.29 -60.69
C LYS A 5 7.08 30.53 -59.68
N GLY A 6 7.51 29.36 -59.21
CA GLY A 6 8.21 29.23 -57.91
C GLY A 6 7.23 29.55 -56.78
N VAL A 7 6.78 28.63 -55.94
CA VAL A 7 7.56 28.02 -54.85
C VAL A 7 6.88 26.73 -54.40
N ILE A 8 7.64 25.64 -54.28
CA ILE A 8 7.29 24.49 -53.45
C ILE A 8 7.70 24.85 -52.02
N LEU A 9 6.77 24.84 -51.06
CA LEU A 9 7.11 24.60 -49.66
C LEU A 9 5.97 23.87 -48.97
N ALA A 10 6.27 22.65 -48.55
CA ALA A 10 5.40 21.77 -47.81
C ALA A 10 5.01 22.37 -46.44
N MET A 11 3.73 22.27 -46.08
CA MET A 11 3.32 22.20 -44.67
C MET A 11 2.30 21.08 -44.53
N ILE A 12 2.82 19.89 -44.24
CA ILE A 12 2.09 18.87 -43.53
C ILE A 12 2.08 19.31 -42.06
N PRO A 13 0.93 19.58 -41.41
CA PRO A 13 0.92 19.67 -39.96
C PRO A 13 0.83 18.24 -39.41
N VAL A 14 1.98 17.55 -39.34
CA VAL A 14 2.18 16.44 -38.39
C VAL A 14 2.93 17.04 -37.21
N VAL A 15 2.16 17.57 -36.28
CA VAL A 15 2.46 17.51 -34.85
C VAL A 15 1.12 17.09 -34.25
N LEU A 16 0.80 15.80 -34.31
CA LEU A 16 1.04 14.89 -33.19
C LEU A 16 0.41 15.44 -31.92
N PHE A 17 -0.71 14.83 -31.54
CA PHE A 17 -1.12 14.55 -30.17
C PHE A 17 0.01 14.81 -29.16
N VAL A 18 0.19 16.06 -28.74
CA VAL A 18 0.85 16.34 -27.47
C VAL A 18 -0.27 16.14 -26.48
N GLY A 19 -0.22 14.96 -25.86
CA GLY A 19 -1.28 14.44 -25.02
C GLY A 19 -1.75 15.46 -23.99
N CYS A 20 -2.98 15.24 -23.55
CA CYS A 20 -3.49 15.73 -22.28
C CYS A 20 -2.60 15.16 -21.16
N GLY A 21 -1.40 15.73 -21.03
CA GLY A 21 -0.35 15.36 -20.12
C GLY A 21 -0.37 16.28 -18.92
N GLU A 22 -1.53 16.42 -18.29
CA GLU A 22 -1.61 16.81 -16.88
C GLU A 22 -2.10 15.59 -16.09
N LEU A 23 -1.31 14.51 -16.11
CA LEU A 23 -1.23 13.65 -14.94
C LEU A 23 -0.50 14.44 -13.87
N SER A 24 -1.25 15.33 -13.22
CA SER A 24 -0.73 16.14 -12.14
C SER A 24 -0.22 15.20 -11.05
N LYS A 25 0.99 15.46 -10.53
CA LYS A 25 1.57 14.78 -9.36
C LYS A 25 0.71 14.89 -8.07
N LYS A 26 -0.52 15.39 -8.15
CA LYS A 26 -1.41 15.69 -7.01
C LYS A 26 -2.36 14.55 -6.65
N ASP A 27 -2.42 13.47 -7.43
CA ASP A 27 -3.38 12.36 -7.23
C ASP A 27 -2.73 11.07 -6.70
N VAL A 28 -1.60 11.21 -6.01
CA VAL A 28 -0.92 10.10 -5.34
C VAL A 28 -1.59 9.83 -3.99
N VAL A 29 -2.01 8.58 -3.78
CA VAL A 29 -2.55 8.12 -2.49
C VAL A 29 -1.40 8.03 -1.50
N LYS A 30 -1.64 8.41 -0.24
CA LYS A 30 -0.58 8.45 0.78
C LYS A 30 -0.97 7.67 2.01
N VAL A 31 -0.01 7.01 2.65
CA VAL A 31 -0.19 6.35 3.95
C VAL A 31 0.66 7.06 4.99
N SER A 32 0.04 7.54 6.05
CA SER A 32 0.72 8.20 7.16
C SER A 32 0.50 7.41 8.43
N PHE A 33 1.55 7.18 9.20
CA PHE A 33 1.41 6.62 10.54
C PHE A 33 0.69 7.62 11.46
N GLU A 34 -0.24 7.12 12.26
CA GLU A 34 -0.91 7.89 13.32
C GLU A 34 -0.50 7.32 14.67
N PRO A 35 0.36 8.02 15.43
CA PRO A 35 0.77 7.56 16.75
C PRO A 35 -0.43 7.58 17.70
N LEU A 36 -0.43 6.63 18.62
CA LEU A 36 -1.41 6.57 19.69
C LEU A 36 -1.16 7.68 20.70
N SER A 37 -2.23 8.10 21.40
CA SER A 37 -2.09 8.95 22.57
C SER A 37 -1.36 8.21 23.70
N GLU A 38 -0.74 8.95 24.62
CA GLU A 38 -0.04 8.37 25.78
C GLU A 38 -0.92 7.42 26.58
N LYS A 39 -2.21 7.74 26.72
CA LYS A 39 -3.19 6.91 27.42
C LYS A 39 -3.46 5.61 26.66
N GLU A 40 -3.58 5.66 25.34
CA GLU A 40 -3.78 4.47 24.50
C GLU A 40 -2.56 3.57 24.55
N GLU A 41 -1.34 4.12 24.45
CA GLU A 41 -0.09 3.37 24.61
C GLU A 41 0.00 2.68 25.97
N GLN A 42 -0.34 3.39 27.06
CA GLN A 42 -0.39 2.79 28.40
C GLN A 42 -1.37 1.61 28.46
N ILE A 43 -2.58 1.78 27.91
CA ILE A 43 -3.58 0.69 27.87
C ILE A 43 -3.07 -0.49 27.05
N LEU A 44 -2.42 -0.25 25.90
CA LEU A 44 -1.86 -1.32 25.08
C LEU A 44 -0.75 -2.08 25.80
N SER A 45 0.16 -1.37 26.47
CA SER A 45 1.27 -1.97 27.22
C SER A 45 0.82 -2.92 28.33
N LEU A 46 -0.39 -2.72 28.89
CA LEU A 46 -0.98 -3.62 29.89
C LEU A 46 -1.57 -4.91 29.30
N THR A 47 -1.68 -5.00 27.97
CA THR A 47 -2.36 -6.09 27.27
C THR A 47 -1.46 -6.83 26.29
N ASP A 48 -0.16 -6.47 26.23
CA ASP A 48 0.85 -6.98 25.30
C ASP A 48 0.42 -6.95 23.81
N ASN A 49 -0.61 -6.18 23.48
CA ASN A 49 -1.11 -6.05 22.13
C ASN A 49 -0.24 -5.06 21.34
N ARG A 50 0.02 -5.40 20.07
CA ARG A 50 0.66 -4.48 19.12
C ARG A 50 -0.39 -3.92 18.18
N VAL A 51 -0.55 -2.60 18.16
CA VAL A 51 -1.55 -1.91 17.35
C VAL A 51 -0.90 -0.80 16.55
N PHE A 52 -1.30 -0.70 15.28
CA PHE A 52 -0.82 0.32 14.35
C PHE A 52 -2.02 0.99 13.68
N PHE A 53 -2.00 2.31 13.64
CA PHE A 53 -2.99 3.10 12.92
C PHE A 53 -2.32 3.89 11.80
N TYR A 54 -2.99 3.92 10.65
CA TYR A 54 -2.57 4.67 9.49
C TYR A 54 -3.72 5.46 8.90
N LYS A 55 -3.43 6.66 8.42
CA LYS A 55 -4.33 7.42 7.54
C LYS A 55 -3.96 7.14 6.10
N VAL A 56 -4.89 6.55 5.34
CA VAL A 56 -4.80 6.45 3.89
C VAL A 56 -5.48 7.68 3.30
N LYS A 57 -4.71 8.60 2.72
CA LYS A 57 -5.11 9.93 2.30
C LYS A 57 -5.25 10.04 0.79
N ASN A 58 -6.01 11.04 0.36
CA ASN A 58 -6.17 11.43 -1.05
C ASN A 58 -6.81 10.35 -1.94
N ILE A 59 -7.65 9.49 -1.38
CA ILE A 59 -8.33 8.44 -2.14
C ILE A 59 -9.40 9.09 -3.02
N SER A 60 -9.37 8.81 -4.32
CA SER A 60 -10.30 9.38 -5.28
C SER A 60 -11.67 8.71 -5.20
N LYS A 61 -12.72 9.50 -4.93
CA LYS A 61 -14.10 9.01 -4.99
C LYS A 61 -14.60 8.83 -6.43
N GLY A 62 -14.30 9.77 -7.31
CA GLY A 62 -14.95 9.88 -8.63
C GLY A 62 -14.80 8.68 -9.59
N LYS A 63 -13.93 7.71 -9.32
CA LYS A 63 -13.75 6.47 -10.10
C LYS A 63 -13.95 5.20 -9.29
N GLY A 64 -14.42 5.32 -8.05
CA GLY A 64 -14.32 4.27 -7.05
C GLY A 64 -12.87 3.90 -6.71
N TYR A 65 -12.70 3.06 -5.69
CA TYR A 65 -11.41 2.51 -5.32
C TYR A 65 -11.53 1.11 -4.75
N LYS A 66 -10.44 0.36 -4.86
CA LYS A 66 -10.18 -0.86 -4.13
C LYS A 66 -8.89 -0.72 -3.34
N ILE A 67 -8.92 -1.06 -2.07
CA ILE A 67 -7.75 -1.10 -1.19
C ILE A 67 -7.66 -2.50 -0.62
N ASP A 68 -6.51 -3.13 -0.83
CA ASP A 68 -6.20 -4.44 -0.27
C ASP A 68 -5.06 -4.33 0.74
N LEU A 69 -5.20 -5.05 1.85
CA LEU A 69 -4.13 -5.40 2.76
C LEU A 69 -3.86 -6.89 2.60
N ASN A 70 -2.68 -7.27 2.12
CA ASN A 70 -2.31 -8.65 1.88
C ASN A 70 -1.42 -9.19 2.99
N TYR A 71 -1.63 -10.45 3.36
CA TYR A 71 -0.70 -11.23 4.15
C TYR A 71 0.08 -12.16 3.24
N GLU A 72 1.40 -12.00 3.26
CA GLU A 72 2.29 -12.69 2.33
C GLU A 72 3.33 -13.47 3.12
N VAL A 73 3.52 -14.75 2.78
CA VAL A 73 4.47 -15.62 3.44
C VAL A 73 5.41 -16.21 2.41
N TYR A 74 6.70 -16.12 2.73
CA TYR A 74 7.76 -16.69 1.94
C TYR A 74 8.58 -17.65 2.81
N LYS A 75 8.90 -18.83 2.26
CA LYS A 75 9.75 -19.84 2.89
C LYS A 75 10.83 -20.24 1.91
N GLU A 76 12.08 -20.23 2.36
CA GLU A 76 13.25 -20.57 1.53
C GLU A 76 13.28 -19.81 0.18
N GLY A 77 13.00 -18.50 0.22
CA GLY A 77 13.00 -17.64 -0.95
C GLY A 77 11.78 -17.76 -1.87
N LYS A 78 10.78 -18.60 -1.55
CA LYS A 78 9.60 -18.84 -2.40
C LYS A 78 8.33 -18.34 -1.73
N GLU A 79 7.44 -17.75 -2.53
CA GLU A 79 6.08 -17.42 -2.08
C GLU A 79 5.32 -18.71 -1.81
N VAL A 80 4.81 -18.84 -0.59
CA VAL A 80 3.96 -19.97 -0.18
C VAL A 80 2.53 -19.52 0.12
N LYS A 81 2.31 -18.23 0.34
CA LYS A 81 1.00 -17.63 0.59
C LYS A 81 1.02 -16.16 0.19
N ASN A 82 -0.04 -15.72 -0.47
CA ASN A 82 -0.34 -14.32 -0.75
C ASN A 82 -1.85 -14.19 -0.86
N GLU A 83 -2.47 -13.62 0.18
CA GLU A 83 -3.93 -13.48 0.21
C GLU A 83 -4.36 -12.15 0.84
N PRO A 84 -5.43 -11.52 0.33
CA PRO A 84 -5.99 -10.34 0.94
C PRO A 84 -6.62 -10.72 2.29
N ILE A 85 -6.16 -10.08 3.36
CA ILE A 85 -6.73 -10.23 4.71
C ILE A 85 -7.70 -9.11 5.07
N LEU A 86 -7.74 -8.07 4.25
CA LEU A 86 -8.77 -7.04 4.29
C LEU A 86 -8.87 -6.39 2.92
N THR A 87 -10.09 -6.29 2.40
CA THR A 87 -10.41 -5.56 1.17
C THR A 87 -11.49 -4.53 1.48
N SER A 88 -11.30 -3.31 1.00
CA SER A 88 -12.34 -2.27 0.98
C SER A 88 -12.55 -1.80 -0.44
N VAL A 89 -13.82 -1.80 -0.86
CA VAL A 89 -14.26 -1.32 -2.16
C VAL A 89 -15.28 -0.21 -1.91
N SER A 90 -15.17 0.87 -2.67
CA SER A 90 -16.15 1.97 -2.66
C SER A 90 -16.44 2.38 -4.09
N GLU A 91 -17.73 2.47 -4.41
CA GLU A 91 -18.25 2.91 -5.72
C GLU A 91 -18.89 4.29 -5.62
N THR A 92 -18.30 5.16 -4.81
CA THR A 92 -18.90 6.49 -4.59
C THR A 92 -18.49 7.42 -5.72
N TYR A 93 -19.29 7.54 -6.79
CA TYR A 93 -19.00 8.43 -7.93
C TYR A 93 -19.11 9.94 -7.64
N GLU A 94 -19.06 10.33 -6.37
CA GLU A 94 -18.97 11.73 -5.97
C GLU A 94 -17.59 12.29 -6.34
N LYS A 95 -17.57 13.56 -6.75
CA LYS A 95 -16.31 14.26 -6.97
C LYS A 95 -15.67 14.59 -5.63
N GLY A 96 -14.40 14.24 -5.47
CA GLY A 96 -13.63 14.62 -4.30
C GLY A 96 -12.59 13.57 -3.92
N LYS A 97 -11.95 13.86 -2.79
CA LYS A 97 -11.01 12.95 -2.13
C LYS A 97 -11.49 12.69 -0.72
N GLU A 98 -11.19 11.50 -0.21
CA GLU A 98 -11.34 11.21 1.21
C GLU A 98 -10.07 10.64 1.82
N ASN A 99 -10.08 10.65 3.15
CA ASN A 99 -9.11 9.96 3.96
C ASN A 99 -9.85 8.87 4.73
N ILE A 100 -9.25 7.69 4.81
CA ILE A 100 -9.77 6.58 5.62
C ILE A 100 -8.70 6.12 6.60
N THR A 101 -9.14 5.40 7.62
CA THR A 101 -8.26 4.83 8.65
C THR A 101 -8.04 3.36 8.35
N LEU A 102 -6.78 2.94 8.35
CA LEU A 102 -6.36 1.54 8.41
C LEU A 102 -5.85 1.26 9.83
N GLY A 103 -6.46 0.31 10.52
CA GLY A 103 -5.98 -0.19 11.81
C GLY A 103 -5.57 -1.65 11.71
N ILE A 104 -4.41 -1.98 12.27
CA ILE A 104 -3.86 -3.35 12.31
C ILE A 104 -3.53 -3.67 13.77
N ASN A 105 -3.98 -4.83 14.26
CA ASN A 105 -3.71 -5.27 15.62
C ASN A 105 -3.31 -6.75 15.63
N PHE A 106 -2.08 -7.02 16.08
CA PHE A 106 -1.56 -8.37 16.24
C PHE A 106 -1.83 -8.89 17.65
N LYS A 107 -2.45 -10.08 17.72
CA LYS A 107 -2.79 -10.80 18.95
C LYS A 107 -1.81 -11.92 19.24
N ASP A 108 -1.68 -12.26 20.52
CA ASP A 108 -0.81 -13.35 21.00
C ASP A 108 -1.20 -14.73 20.48
N ASP A 109 -2.45 -14.90 20.08
CA ASP A 109 -2.96 -16.12 19.46
C ASP A 109 -2.86 -16.08 17.94
N ASN A 110 -1.90 -15.38 17.35
CA ASN A 110 -1.67 -15.28 15.89
C ASN A 110 -2.86 -14.69 15.11
N ARG A 111 -3.81 -14.04 15.78
CA ARG A 111 -4.85 -13.28 15.07
C ARG A 111 -4.33 -11.91 14.68
N ILE A 112 -4.64 -11.49 13.46
CA ILE A 112 -4.45 -10.15 12.95
C ILE A 112 -5.84 -9.54 12.76
N ASN A 113 -6.20 -8.63 13.65
CA ASN A 113 -7.41 -7.84 13.51
C ASN A 113 -7.11 -6.65 12.61
N CYS A 114 -7.89 -6.50 11.55
CA CYS A 114 -7.76 -5.39 10.62
C CYS A 114 -9.08 -4.61 10.57
N LEU A 115 -8.98 -3.29 10.47
CA LEU A 115 -10.10 -2.41 10.15
C LEU A 115 -9.70 -1.42 9.06
N LEU A 116 -10.64 -1.10 8.18
CA LEU A 116 -10.45 -0.10 7.13
C LEU A 116 -11.75 0.64 6.90
N GLY A 117 -11.71 1.97 6.94
CA GLY A 117 -12.90 2.79 6.69
C GLY A 117 -12.85 4.17 7.34
N GLY A 118 -13.99 4.86 7.30
CA GLY A 118 -14.16 6.23 7.80
C GLY A 118 -15.30 6.34 8.81
N GLU A 119 -15.60 7.56 9.24
CA GLU A 119 -16.66 7.82 10.22
C GLU A 119 -17.99 7.17 9.78
N GLY A 120 -18.45 6.22 10.59
CA GLY A 120 -19.74 5.53 10.42
C GLY A 120 -19.69 4.19 9.67
N VAL A 121 -18.63 3.88 8.91
CA VAL A 121 -18.54 2.62 8.14
C VAL A 121 -17.11 2.08 8.14
N TYR A 122 -16.93 0.92 8.76
CA TYR A 122 -15.65 0.19 8.78
C TYR A 122 -15.83 -1.24 8.30
N SER A 123 -15.04 -1.64 7.32
CA SER A 123 -14.74 -3.05 7.07
C SER A 123 -13.87 -3.55 8.21
N ARG A 124 -14.24 -4.70 8.80
CA ARG A 124 -13.47 -5.34 9.86
C ARG A 124 -13.23 -6.79 9.49
N HIS A 125 -12.02 -7.26 9.73
CA HIS A 125 -11.66 -8.65 9.52
C HIS A 125 -10.78 -9.17 10.65
N ASN A 126 -10.96 -10.45 10.98
CA ASN A 126 -10.13 -11.19 11.92
C ASN A 126 -9.45 -12.31 11.12
N TYR A 127 -8.17 -12.13 10.82
CA TYR A 127 -7.38 -13.13 10.13
C TYR A 127 -6.63 -13.98 11.16
N LYS A 128 -6.66 -15.31 11.02
CA LYS A 128 -5.87 -16.22 11.87
C LYS A 128 -4.67 -16.70 11.07
N ALA A 129 -3.49 -16.18 11.38
CA ALA A 129 -2.26 -16.63 10.76
C ALA A 129 -1.93 -18.07 11.20
N GLU A 130 -1.45 -18.86 10.25
CA GLU A 130 -0.91 -20.20 10.52
C GLU A 130 0.48 -20.12 11.16
N GLU A 131 1.27 -19.14 10.74
CA GLU A 131 2.57 -18.85 11.33
C GLU A 131 2.43 -18.24 12.73
N ASN A 132 3.36 -18.61 13.61
CA ASN A 132 3.47 -18.04 14.95
C ASN A 132 4.24 -16.71 14.90
N ILE A 133 3.54 -15.60 14.64
CA ILE A 133 4.13 -14.29 14.33
C ILE A 133 5.05 -13.79 15.47
N LYS A 134 4.79 -14.18 16.72
CA LYS A 134 5.62 -13.78 17.87
C LYS A 134 7.05 -14.35 17.85
N ASP A 135 7.27 -15.43 17.10
CA ASP A 135 8.60 -16.05 16.99
C ASP A 135 9.50 -15.30 15.99
N TYR A 136 8.97 -14.26 15.33
CA TYR A 136 9.64 -13.49 14.29
C TYR A 136 10.12 -12.14 14.84
N PHE A 137 11.29 -11.71 14.37
CA PHE A 137 11.71 -10.33 14.51
C PHE A 137 10.95 -9.49 13.49
N SER A 138 10.34 -8.41 13.94
CA SER A 138 9.43 -7.63 13.10
C SER A 138 9.67 -6.13 13.18
N ALA A 139 9.35 -5.43 12.11
CA ALA A 139 9.21 -3.98 12.11
C ALA A 139 8.02 -3.55 11.25
N ASN A 140 7.48 -2.37 11.54
CA ASN A 140 6.37 -1.76 10.84
C ASN A 140 6.71 -0.32 10.45
N PHE A 141 5.94 0.21 9.51
CA PHE A 141 5.95 1.63 9.21
C PHE A 141 5.48 2.43 10.43
N ALA A 142 6.34 3.31 10.94
CA ALA A 142 6.07 4.19 12.07
C ALA A 142 6.79 5.54 11.91
N GLY A 143 6.91 6.01 10.67
CA GLY A 143 7.64 7.23 10.33
C GLY A 143 6.82 8.51 10.50
N ASP A 144 7.50 9.65 10.53
CA ASP A 144 6.95 11.00 10.50
C ASP A 144 6.72 11.54 9.08
N TYR A 145 6.93 10.71 8.06
CA TYR A 145 6.72 11.02 6.65
C TYR A 145 5.51 10.25 6.09
N ASP A 146 5.09 10.61 4.87
CA ASP A 146 4.03 9.90 4.15
C ASP A 146 4.64 8.87 3.18
N LEU A 147 4.14 7.64 3.20
CA LEU A 147 4.40 6.68 2.12
C LEU A 147 3.51 6.99 0.93
N GLU A 148 4.10 7.16 -0.24
CA GLU A 148 3.35 7.34 -1.48
C GLU A 148 3.00 5.97 -2.08
N LEU A 149 1.70 5.74 -2.33
CA LEU A 149 1.21 4.54 -2.98
C LEU A 149 0.98 4.83 -4.46
N GLU A 150 1.80 4.20 -5.29
CA GLU A 150 1.54 4.11 -6.72
C GLU A 150 0.40 3.11 -6.98
N LYS A 151 -0.54 3.47 -7.85
CA LYS A 151 -1.69 2.61 -8.14
C LYS A 151 -1.23 1.28 -8.74
N GLY A 152 -1.84 0.18 -8.30
CA GLY A 152 -1.49 -1.17 -8.75
C GLY A 152 -0.15 -1.69 -8.21
N LYS A 153 0.54 -0.93 -7.34
CA LYS A 153 1.74 -1.39 -6.63
C LYS A 153 1.40 -1.82 -5.22
N ARG A 154 2.07 -2.88 -4.76
CA ARG A 154 1.99 -3.36 -3.38
C ARG A 154 3.18 -2.81 -2.62
N VAL A 155 2.92 -2.16 -1.49
CA VAL A 155 3.96 -1.52 -0.68
C VAL A 155 4.03 -2.20 0.68
N CYS A 156 5.24 -2.54 1.14
CA CYS A 156 5.46 -3.17 2.44
C CYS A 156 5.14 -2.22 3.61
N LEU A 157 4.13 -2.53 4.43
CA LEU A 157 3.84 -1.80 5.68
C LEU A 157 4.45 -2.47 6.91
N TYR A 158 4.62 -3.78 6.87
CA TYR A 158 5.16 -4.57 7.98
C TYR A 158 5.92 -5.76 7.41
N TYR A 159 6.99 -6.14 8.10
CA TYR A 159 7.63 -7.42 7.89
C TYR A 159 7.91 -8.13 9.21
N ALA A 160 8.04 -9.45 9.12
CA ALA A 160 8.52 -10.32 10.17
C ALA A 160 9.47 -11.35 9.55
N THR A 161 10.62 -11.64 10.15
CA THR A 161 11.55 -12.68 9.68
C THR A 161 11.96 -13.66 10.76
N SER A 162 12.15 -14.93 10.37
CA SER A 162 12.70 -15.97 11.22
C SER A 162 14.23 -16.00 11.11
N GLY A 163 14.93 -15.95 12.25
CA GLY A 163 16.39 -15.86 12.30
C GLY A 163 16.91 -14.43 12.29
N ASN A 164 17.95 -14.14 11.52
CA ASN A 164 18.50 -12.78 11.47
C ASN A 164 17.49 -11.84 10.82
N GLY A 165 17.21 -10.70 11.46
CA GLY A 165 16.36 -9.66 10.90
C GLY A 165 16.83 -9.24 9.51
N ILE A 166 15.89 -8.95 8.62
CA ILE A 166 16.19 -8.22 7.37
C ILE A 166 16.33 -6.72 7.65
N SER A 167 16.94 -5.99 6.73
CA SER A 167 17.07 -4.53 6.83
C SER A 167 15.69 -3.89 6.99
N SER A 168 15.53 -3.00 7.96
CA SER A 168 14.29 -2.24 8.16
C SER A 168 13.95 -1.33 6.99
N ASN A 169 14.91 -1.08 6.09
CA ASN A 169 14.73 -0.26 4.89
C ASN A 169 13.71 -0.85 3.91
N VAL A 170 13.31 -2.12 4.06
CA VAL A 170 12.26 -2.74 3.22
C VAL A 170 10.87 -2.14 3.44
N ILE A 171 10.65 -1.49 4.58
CA ILE A 171 9.38 -0.82 4.86
C ILE A 171 9.20 0.35 3.90
N GLY A 172 8.03 0.43 3.27
CA GLY A 172 7.70 1.43 2.27
C GLY A 172 8.20 1.12 0.87
N MET A 173 8.91 0.00 0.66
CA MET A 173 9.33 -0.43 -0.67
C MET A 173 8.21 -1.15 -1.42
N ASP A 174 8.25 -1.07 -2.75
CA ASP A 174 7.48 -1.94 -3.65
C ASP A 174 7.85 -3.40 -3.37
N MET A 175 6.86 -4.26 -3.15
CA MET A 175 7.04 -5.70 -2.93
C MET A 175 7.79 -6.39 -4.09
N ASP A 176 7.74 -5.82 -5.29
CA ASP A 176 8.43 -6.35 -6.47
C ASP A 176 9.88 -5.82 -6.64
N SER A 177 10.35 -4.98 -5.71
CA SER A 177 11.72 -4.44 -5.71
C SER A 177 12.79 -5.50 -5.48
N GLU A 178 14.01 -5.23 -5.98
CA GLU A 178 15.14 -6.14 -5.79
C GLU A 178 15.54 -6.25 -4.31
N GLU A 179 15.39 -5.18 -3.54
CA GLU A 179 15.65 -5.16 -2.11
C GLU A 179 14.72 -6.09 -1.33
N ILE A 180 13.42 -6.12 -1.67
CA ILE A 180 12.47 -7.07 -1.09
C ILE A 180 12.82 -8.50 -1.50
N LYS A 181 13.14 -8.75 -2.77
CA LYS A 181 13.56 -10.09 -3.25
C LYS A 181 14.82 -10.57 -2.55
N GLU A 182 15.82 -9.71 -2.38
CA GLU A 182 17.02 -10.01 -1.63
C GLU A 182 16.72 -10.35 -0.17
N ALA A 183 15.83 -9.58 0.47
CA ALA A 183 15.41 -9.84 1.84
C ALA A 183 14.71 -11.20 1.98
N ILE A 184 13.82 -11.53 1.04
CA ILE A 184 13.15 -12.83 0.95
C ILE A 184 14.17 -13.97 0.80
N ASN A 185 15.15 -13.81 -0.10
CA ASN A 185 16.17 -14.83 -0.37
C ASN A 185 17.18 -15.03 0.77
N LYS A 186 17.43 -14.00 1.57
CA LYS A 186 18.34 -14.07 2.74
C LYS A 186 17.66 -14.68 3.97
N SER A 187 16.33 -14.70 4.02
CA SER A 187 15.57 -15.20 5.16
C SER A 187 15.16 -16.67 4.99
N LYS A 188 15.12 -17.43 6.09
CA LYS A 188 14.55 -18.79 6.09
C LYS A 188 13.03 -18.76 6.00
N GLY A 189 12.42 -17.74 6.58
CA GLY A 189 10.99 -17.50 6.53
C GLY A 189 10.69 -16.03 6.76
N CYS A 190 9.88 -15.43 5.91
CA CYS A 190 9.46 -14.04 6.04
C CYS A 190 7.97 -13.90 5.82
N ILE A 191 7.41 -12.94 6.55
CA ILE A 191 6.01 -12.56 6.53
C ILE A 191 5.98 -11.08 6.19
N PHE A 192 5.12 -10.68 5.28
CA PHE A 192 4.87 -9.28 4.97
C PHE A 192 3.38 -8.96 5.12
N LEU A 193 3.09 -7.74 5.59
CA LEU A 193 1.81 -7.11 5.27
C LEU A 193 2.07 -6.02 4.23
N SER A 194 1.43 -6.15 3.07
CA SER A 194 1.53 -5.16 2.01
C SER A 194 0.18 -4.48 1.78
N ILE A 195 0.22 -3.20 1.38
CA ILE A 195 -0.97 -2.42 1.01
C ILE A 195 -0.90 -2.07 -0.47
N SER A 196 -2.04 -2.15 -1.16
CA SER A 196 -2.20 -1.65 -2.53
C SER A 196 -3.48 -0.85 -2.68
N VAL A 197 -3.51 0.00 -3.70
CA VAL A 197 -4.68 0.80 -4.08
C VAL A 197 -4.87 0.75 -5.59
N GLU A 198 -6.10 0.51 -6.01
CA GLU A 198 -6.50 0.48 -7.42
C GLU A 198 -7.76 1.33 -7.64
N ASP A 199 -7.92 1.82 -8.87
CA ASP A 199 -9.22 2.36 -9.32
C ASP A 199 -10.19 1.19 -9.47
N TYR A 200 -11.46 1.38 -9.10
CA TYR A 200 -12.46 0.30 -9.14
C TYR A 200 -13.74 0.74 -9.84
N SER A 201 -14.03 0.09 -10.97
CA SER A 201 -15.31 0.19 -11.68
C SER A 201 -15.81 -1.23 -11.98
N GLU A 202 -17.06 -1.55 -11.64
CA GLU A 202 -17.73 -2.80 -12.05
C GLU A 202 -17.85 -2.96 -13.57
#